data_AF-A0AAW5CS49-F1
#
_entry.id   AF-A0AAW5CS49-F1
#
_cell.length_a   1.000
_cell.length_b   1.000
_cell.length_c   1.000
_cell.angle_alpha   90.00
_cell.angle_beta   90.00
_cell.angle_gamma   90.00
#
_symmetry.space_group_name_H-M   'P 1'
#
loop_
_entity.id
_entity.type
_entity.pdbx_description
1 polymer ?
#
loop_
_entity_poly.entity_id
_entity_poly.type
_entity_poly.pdbx_seq_one_letter_code
_entity_poly.pdbx_strand_id
1 'polypeptide(L)' 'MNVMPISEIIEKVTMICKKNNVKRLDLFGSFATGTATPTSDIDFVVYGCDNLMQLEDDLLQIETRDCEKKSVNKILL' A
#
# COMPACT_ATOMS: atom_id res chain seq x y z
N MET A 1 21.07 -6.82 -0.21
CA MET A 1 19.60 -6.88 -0.23
C MET A 1 19.13 -5.65 -0.98
N ASN A 2 18.53 -5.81 -2.16
CA ASN A 2 18.00 -4.68 -2.93
C ASN A 2 16.63 -4.34 -2.32
N VAL A 3 16.60 -3.38 -1.41
CA VAL A 3 15.33 -2.89 -0.85
C VAL A 3 14.71 -2.01 -1.92
N MET A 4 13.50 -2.33 -2.36
CA MET A 4 12.76 -1.50 -3.29
C MET A 4 12.60 -0.10 -2.67
N PRO A 5 12.99 0.98 -3.37
CA PRO A 5 12.83 2.32 -2.85
C PRO A 5 11.35 2.62 -2.65
N ILE A 6 11.05 3.44 -1.65
CA ILE A 6 9.68 3.69 -1.26
C ILE A 6 8.86 4.37 -2.36
N SER A 7 9.52 5.18 -3.18
CA SER A 7 8.92 5.81 -4.35
C SER A 7 8.36 4.77 -5.32
N GLU A 8 9.08 3.67 -5.54
CA GLU A 8 8.64 2.60 -6.43
C GLU A 8 7.44 1.82 -5.83
N ILE A 9 7.41 1.65 -4.51
CA ILE A 9 6.25 1.06 -3.82
C ILE A 9 5.02 1.96 -3.98
N ILE A 10 5.16 3.26 -3.71
CA ILE A 10 4.06 4.24 -3.84
C ILE A 10 3.55 4.28 -5.28
N GLU A 11 4.45 4.25 -6.28
CA GLU A 11 4.08 4.21 -7.69
C GLU A 11 3.29 2.94 -8.03
N LYS A 12 3.74 1.76 -7.59
CA LYS A 12 3.03 0.49 -7.81
C LYS A 12 1.65 0.48 -7.16
N VAL A 13 1.54 0.87 -5.90
CA VAL A 13 0.25 0.97 -5.18
C VAL A 13 -0.68 1.94 -5.90
N THR A 14 -0.18 3.10 -6.33
CA THR A 14 -0.96 4.09 -7.06
C THR A 14 -1.47 3.55 -8.40
N MET A 15 -0.65 2.81 -9.14
CA MET A 15 -1.06 2.18 -10.41
C MET A 15 -2.17 1.14 -10.19
N ILE A 16 -2.04 0.30 -9.17
CA ILE A 16 -3.04 -0.72 -8.82
C ILE A 16 -4.35 -0.06 -8.39
N CYS A 17 -4.28 0.97 -7.55
CA CYS A 17 -5.45 1.73 -7.11
C CYS A 17 -6.19 2.36 -8.29
N LYS A 18 -5.46 2.97 -9.24
CA LYS A 18 -6.04 3.54 -10.46
C LYS A 18 -6.72 2.49 -11.33
N LYS A 19 -6.10 1.31 -11.50
CA LYS A 19 -6.67 0.19 -12.26
C LYS A 19 -7.97 -0.33 -11.64
N ASN A 20 -8.07 -0.30 -10.30
CA ASN A 20 -9.24 -0.75 -9.54
C ASN A 20 -10.25 0.37 -9.23
N ASN A 21 -10.22 1.48 -9.97
CA ASN A 21 -11.13 2.62 -9.84
C ASN A 21 -11.21 3.22 -8.42
N VAL A 22 -10.12 3.14 -7.65
CA VAL A 22 -10.02 3.80 -6.35
C VAL A 22 -10.17 5.30 -6.54
N LYS A 23 -11.14 5.91 -5.85
CA LYS A 23 -11.41 7.34 -5.93
C LYS A 23 -10.39 8.19 -5.17
N ARG A 24 -9.86 7.67 -4.06
CA ARG A 24 -8.85 8.37 -3.26
C ARG A 24 -7.95 7.39 -2.52
N LEU A 25 -6.67 7.72 -2.49
CA LEU A 25 -5.62 7.01 -1.77
C LEU A 25 -4.87 8.02 -0.90
N ASP A 26 -4.86 7.80 0.40
CA ASP A 26 -4.13 8.62 1.36
C ASP A 26 -2.99 7.81 1.98
N LEU A 27 -1.81 8.42 2.11
CA LEU A 27 -0.68 7.86 2.86
C LEU A 27 -0.89 8.19 4.34
N PHE A 28 -0.74 7.18 5.20
CA PHE A 28 -0.89 7.34 6.65
C PHE A 28 0.36 6.87 7.40
N GLY A 29 0.36 7.06 8.71
CA GLY A 29 1.42 6.57 9.58
C GLY A 29 2.71 7.37 9.47
N SER A 30 3.81 6.71 9.86
CA SER A 30 5.11 7.35 10.05
C SER A 30 5.68 8.00 8.79
N PHE A 31 5.33 7.48 7.61
CA PHE A 31 5.73 8.06 6.32
C PHE A 31 5.01 9.35 5.99
N ALA A 32 3.74 9.47 6.38
CA ALA A 32 2.98 10.71 6.21
C ALA A 32 3.49 11.82 7.16
N THR A 33 3.91 11.46 8.37
CA THR A 33 4.41 12.41 9.38
C THR A 33 5.89 12.74 9.25
N GLY A 34 6.62 12.09 8.34
CA GLY A 34 8.07 12.28 8.16
C GLY A 34 8.91 11.70 9.30
N THR A 35 8.33 10.84 10.14
CA THR A 35 9.01 10.20 11.28
C THR A 35 9.36 8.73 11.01
N ALA A 36 9.25 8.30 9.74
CA ALA A 36 9.52 6.93 9.34
C ALA A 36 11.00 6.55 9.47
N THR A 37 11.23 5.33 9.93
CA THR A 37 12.53 4.68 9.96
C THR A 37 12.67 3.70 8.79
N PRO A 38 13.89 3.25 8.44
CA PRO A 38 14.10 2.25 7.37
C PRO A 38 13.41 0.89 7.60
N THR A 39 12.90 0.64 8.80
CA THR A 39 12.17 -0.57 9.18
C THR A 39 10.67 -0.31 9.39
N SER A 40 10.20 0.90 9.12
CA SER A 40 8.80 1.26 9.28
C SER A 40 7.97 0.64 8.16
N ASP A 41 6.79 0.14 8.53
CA ASP A 41 5.76 -0.30 7.58
C ASP A 41 5.12 0.93 6.89
N ILE A 42 4.50 0.73 5.72
CA ILE A 42 3.83 1.78 4.95
C ILE A 42 2.32 1.57 5.01
N ASP A 43 1.61 2.55 5.57
CA ASP A 43 0.16 2.49 5.72
C ASP A 43 -0.53 3.31 4.62
N PHE A 44 -1.48 2.69 3.94
CA PHE A 44 -2.34 3.37 2.96
C PHE A 44 -3.81 3.25 3.35
N VAL A 45 -4.56 4.31 3.09
CA VAL A 45 -6.02 4.34 3.24
C VAL A 45 -6.64 4.54 1.87
N VAL A 46 -7.56 3.64 1.51
CA VAL A 46 -8.20 3.60 0.20
C VAL A 46 -9.68 3.94 0.36
N TYR A 47 -10.18 4.84 -0.47
CA TYR A 47 -11.59 5.23 -0.50
C TYR A 47 -12.19 5.05 -1.89
N GLY A 48 -13.44 4.59 -1.91
CA GLY A 48 -14.23 4.47 -3.13
C GLY A 48 -13.63 3.45 -4.09
N CYS A 49 -13.57 2.20 -3.67
CA CYS A 49 -13.24 1.06 -4.52
C CYS A 49 -14.48 0.18 -4.67
N ASP A 50 -14.79 -0.24 -5.91
CA ASP A 50 -15.97 -1.06 -6.20
C ASP A 50 -15.75 -2.53 -5.84
N ASN A 51 -14.50 -3.02 -5.92
CA ASN A 51 -14.15 -4.40 -5.62
C ASN A 51 -12.90 -4.49 -4.75
N LEU A 52 -13.13 -4.56 -3.45
CA LEU A 52 -12.09 -4.62 -2.43
C LEU A 52 -11.27 -5.91 -2.50
N MET A 53 -11.90 -7.04 -2.83
CA MET A 53 -11.20 -8.33 -2.95
C MET A 53 -10.20 -8.33 -4.10
N GLN A 54 -10.60 -7.81 -5.27
CA GLN A 54 -9.68 -7.68 -6.41
C GLN A 54 -8.53 -6.72 -6.11
N LEU A 55 -8.82 -5.62 -5.39
CA LEU A 55 -7.79 -4.69 -4.98
C LEU A 55 -6.79 -5.35 -4.03
N GLU A 56 -7.26 -6.13 -3.05
CA GLU A 56 -6.40 -6.89 -2.14
C GLU A 56 -5.53 -7.90 -2.91
N ASP A 57 -6.11 -8.68 -3.82
CA ASP A 57 -5.39 -9.63 -4.66
C ASP A 57 -4.33 -8.96 -5.55
N ASP A 58 -4.64 -7.81 -6.15
CA ASP A 58 -3.68 -7.05 -6.95
C ASP A 58 -2.54 -6.52 -6.07
N LEU A 59 -2.85 -5.98 -4.88
CA LEU A 59 -1.85 -5.45 -3.94
C LEU A 59 -0.92 -6.54 -3.40
N LEU A 60 -1.42 -7.76 -3.21
CA LEU A 60 -0.61 -8.93 -2.80
C LEU A 60 0.47 -9.32 -3.82
N GLN A 61 0.36 -8.85 -5.08
CA GLN A 61 1.39 -9.08 -6.11
C GLN A 61 2.58 -8.11 -6.00
N ILE A 62 2.47 -7.03 -5.21
CA ILE A 62 3.62 -6.18 -4.94
C ILE A 62 4.55 -6.94 -3.98
N GLU A 63 5.66 -7.46 -4.49
CA GLU A 63 6.73 -8.03 -3.66
C GLU A 63 7.33 -6.95 -2.74
N THR A 64 6.78 -6.82 -1.53
CA THR A 64 7.43 -6.14 -0.41
C THR A 64 8.15 -7.19 0.42
N ARG A 65 9.47 -7.02 0.58
CA ARG A 65 10.41 -7.83 1.39
C ARG A 65 9.76 -8.94 2.25
N ASP A 66 10.11 -10.20 1.96
CA ASP A 66 9.75 -11.44 2.67
C ASP A 66 9.82 -11.37 4.21
N CYS A 67 8.83 -10.78 4.86
CA CYS A 67 8.63 -10.89 6.29
C CYS A 67 7.12 -11.09 6.54
N GLU A 68 6.73 -12.36 6.45
CA GLU A 68 5.46 -12.93 6.90
C GLU A 68 4.22 -12.13 6.54
N LYS A 69 3.64 -12.35 5.34
CA LYS A 69 2.19 -12.19 5.03
C LYS A 69 1.43 -11.26 5.99
N LYS A 70 1.91 -10.02 6.17
CA LYS A 70 1.30 -9.11 7.12
C LYS A 70 0.12 -8.57 6.36
N SER A 71 -1.04 -9.07 6.74
CA SER A 71 -2.33 -8.66 6.24
C SER A 71 -2.31 -7.17 5.94
N VAL A 72 -2.73 -6.79 4.74
CA VAL A 72 -3.17 -5.42 4.46
C VAL A 72 -4.47 -5.20 5.25
N ASN A 73 -4.37 -5.18 6.58
CA ASN A 73 -5.48 -5.10 7.51
C ASN A 73 -5.52 -3.68 8.08
N LYS A 74 -6.12 -2.76 7.32
CA LYS A 74 -7.18 -1.87 7.81
C LYS A 74 -7.72 -1.02 6.66
N ILE A 75 -8.69 -1.58 5.92
CA ILE A 75 -9.70 -0.75 5.27
C ILE A 75 -10.68 -0.34 6.38
N LEU A 76 -10.52 0.88 6.89
CA LEU A 76 -11.58 1.53 7.64
C LEU A 76 -12.55 2.09 6.60
N LEU A 77 -13.70 1.42 6.42
CA LEU A 77 -14.87 2.03 5.77
C LEU A 77 -15.41 3.19 6.63
#